data_AF-A0A376ZT82-F1
#
_entry.id   AF-A0A376ZT82-F1
#
_cell.length_a   1.000
_cell.length_b   1.000
_cell.length_c   1.000
_cell.angle_alpha   90.00
_cell.angle_beta   90.00
_cell.angle_gamma   90.00
#
_symmetry.space_group_name_H-M   'P 1'
#
loop_
_entity.id
_entity.type
_entity.pdbx_description
1 polymer ?
#
loop_
_entity_poly.entity_id
_entity_poly.type
_entity_poly.pdbx_seq_one_letter_code
_entity_poly.pdbx_strand_id
1 'polypeptide(L)'
;MGRPRKNKKDNVLPPRVRSNGYSYVWKPEGSTRSIGLGRVRKTSVAKVWQNYELEKAKLHNIMTVAKLWHMFMDSPAFTELAPEPKRLSTTSEGVADGIRKSAC
;
A
#
# COMPACT_ATOMS: atom_id res chain seq x y z
N MET A 1 16.63 -6.80 -27.40
CA MET A 1 17.56 -6.20 -26.42
C MET A 1 17.25 -4.71 -26.29
N GLY A 2 17.02 -4.21 -25.07
CA GLY A 2 16.70 -2.78 -24.86
C GLY A 2 17.85 -1.87 -25.31
N ARG A 3 17.52 -0.70 -25.88
CA ARG A 3 18.54 0.27 -26.29
C ARG A 3 19.31 0.76 -25.05
N PRO A 4 20.65 0.72 -25.06
CA PRO A 4 21.45 1.25 -23.96
C PRO A 4 21.20 2.75 -23.78
N ARG A 5 21.34 3.23 -22.54
CA ARG A 5 21.15 4.65 -22.22
C ARG A 5 22.23 5.50 -22.89
N LYS A 6 21.85 6.69 -23.38
CA LYS A 6 22.80 7.67 -23.94
C LYS A 6 23.80 8.14 -22.89
N ASN A 7 23.31 8.43 -21.69
CA ASN A 7 24.15 8.86 -20.57
C ASN A 7 24.45 7.69 -19.65
N LYS A 8 25.73 7.32 -19.51
CA LYS A 8 26.15 6.21 -18.63
C LYS A 8 25.80 6.45 -17.15
N LYS A 9 25.81 7.71 -16.70
CA LYS A 9 25.43 8.08 -15.32
C LYS A 9 23.98 7.71 -14.98
N ASP A 10 23.10 7.64 -15.97
CA ASP A 10 21.70 7.31 -15.78
C ASP A 10 21.46 5.79 -15.61
N ASN A 11 22.49 4.95 -15.70
CA ASN A 11 22.35 3.49 -15.54
C ASN A 11 21.90 3.08 -14.13
N VAL A 12 22.09 3.94 -13.13
CA VAL A 12 21.62 3.72 -11.75
C VAL A 12 20.12 3.99 -11.57
N LEU A 13 19.47 4.59 -12.57
CA LEU A 13 18.06 4.96 -12.47
C LEU A 13 17.16 3.75 -12.78
N PRO A 14 15.94 3.73 -12.22
CA PRO A 14 14.98 2.67 -12.52
C PRO A 14 14.67 2.55 -14.02
N PRO A 15 14.19 1.39 -14.49
CA PRO A 15 13.84 1.18 -15.89
C PRO A 15 12.87 2.24 -16.43
N ARG A 16 13.14 2.72 -17.65
CA ARG A 16 12.32 3.74 -18.35
C ARG A 16 12.21 5.08 -17.60
N VAL A 17 13.09 5.34 -16.63
CA VAL A 17 13.25 6.64 -15.97
C VAL A 17 14.40 7.38 -16.63
N ARG A 18 14.21 8.65 -16.98
CA ARG A 18 15.27 9.53 -17.51
C ARG A 18 15.33 10.83 -16.74
N SER A 19 16.48 11.47 -16.70
CA SER A 19 16.61 12.86 -16.26
C SER A 19 16.40 13.79 -17.47
N ASN A 20 15.69 14.90 -17.29
CA ASN A 20 15.58 15.96 -18.30
C ASN A 20 16.37 17.23 -17.90
N GLY A 21 17.26 17.11 -16.92
CA GLY A 21 17.99 18.23 -16.29
C GLY A 21 17.26 18.90 -15.11
N TYR A 22 15.93 18.82 -15.05
CA TYR A 22 15.10 19.47 -14.02
C TYR A 22 14.41 18.46 -13.10
N SER A 23 13.89 17.37 -13.66
CA SER A 23 13.16 16.31 -12.98
C SER A 23 13.54 14.92 -13.50
N TYR A 24 13.28 13.93 -12.64
CA TYR A 24 13.26 12.53 -13.02
C TYR A 24 11.89 12.21 -13.59
N VAL A 25 11.85 11.71 -14.81
CA VAL A 25 10.62 11.42 -15.54
C VAL A 25 10.57 9.95 -15.88
N TRP A 26 9.48 9.30 -15.48
CA TRP A 26 9.17 7.91 -15.80
C TRP A 26 8.13 7.83 -16.90
N LYS A 27 8.37 6.96 -17.89
CA LYS A 27 7.37 6.62 -18.92
C LYS A 27 6.99 5.15 -18.78
N PRO A 28 5.77 4.81 -18.31
CA PRO A 28 5.33 3.43 -18.19
C PRO A 28 5.32 2.73 -19.55
N GLU A 29 5.29 1.41 -19.53
CA GLU A 29 5.06 0.62 -20.75
C GLU A 29 3.61 0.72 -21.19
N GLY A 30 3.38 0.78 -22.51
CA GLY A 30 2.04 0.95 -23.08
C GLY A 30 1.37 2.32 -22.84
N SER A 31 1.98 3.21 -22.04
CA SER A 31 1.42 4.53 -21.74
C SER A 31 2.08 5.66 -22.54
N THR A 32 1.27 6.59 -23.01
CA THR A 32 1.71 7.87 -23.58
C THR A 32 2.06 8.89 -22.51
N ARG A 33 1.61 8.68 -21.25
CA ARG A 33 1.78 9.61 -20.15
C ARG A 33 3.20 9.54 -19.56
N SER A 34 3.68 10.69 -19.11
CA SER A 34 4.93 10.82 -18.35
C SER A 34 4.63 11.21 -16.91
N ILE A 35 5.22 10.48 -15.97
CA ILE A 35 5.05 10.69 -14.53
C ILE A 35 6.34 11.28 -13.96
N GLY A 36 6.22 12.36 -13.19
CA GLY A 36 7.36 12.98 -12.50
C GLY A 36 7.66 12.28 -11.18
N LEU A 37 8.90 11.80 -11.02
CA LEU A 37 9.35 11.12 -9.79
C LEU A 37 10.06 12.06 -8.80
N GLY A 38 10.34 13.30 -9.19
CA GLY A 38 11.01 14.29 -8.35
C GLY A 38 11.88 15.28 -9.12
N ARG A 39 12.36 16.33 -8.45
CA ARG A 39 13.29 17.32 -9.03
C ARG A 39 14.74 16.87 -8.85
N VAL A 40 15.55 16.91 -9.91
CA VAL A 40 16.93 16.37 -9.93
C VAL A 40 17.81 16.92 -8.80
N ARG A 41 17.72 18.23 -8.51
CA ARG A 41 18.53 18.88 -7.47
C ARG A 41 18.05 18.62 -6.03
N LYS A 42 16.82 18.14 -5.85
CA LYS A 42 16.18 17.98 -4.53
C LYS A 42 15.99 16.52 -4.12
N THR A 43 15.96 15.59 -5.06
CA THR A 43 15.69 14.18 -4.80
C THR A 43 16.92 13.33 -5.03
N SER A 44 17.34 12.60 -4.00
CA SER A 44 18.36 11.56 -4.11
C SER A 44 17.88 10.40 -4.99
N VAL A 45 18.82 9.65 -5.57
CA VAL A 45 18.51 8.50 -6.41
C VAL A 45 17.69 7.44 -5.65
N ALA A 46 17.99 7.21 -4.37
CA ALA A 46 17.21 6.29 -3.53
C ALA A 46 15.74 6.71 -3.39
N LYS A 47 15.48 8.01 -3.21
CA LYS A 47 14.10 8.54 -3.16
C LYS A 47 13.38 8.38 -4.49
N VAL A 48 14.10 8.52 -5.61
CA VAL A 48 13.55 8.28 -6.96
C VAL A 48 13.13 6.82 -7.13
N TRP A 49 13.93 5.86 -6.64
CA TRP A 49 13.57 4.44 -6.60
C TRP A 49 12.32 4.19 -5.78
N GLN A 50 12.24 4.77 -4.57
CA GLN A 50 11.05 4.65 -3.73
C GLN A 50 9.79 5.17 -4.44
N ASN A 51 9.86 6.36 -5.02
CA ASN A 51 8.73 6.96 -5.73
C ASN A 51 8.35 6.14 -6.98
N TYR A 52 9.33 5.59 -7.68
CA TYR A 52 9.10 4.71 -8.83
C TYR A 52 8.28 3.48 -8.45
N GLU A 53 8.65 2.77 -7.38
CA GLU A 53 7.91 1.58 -6.94
C GLU A 53 6.49 1.91 -6.49
N LEU A 54 6.28 3.04 -5.81
CA LEU A 54 4.94 3.49 -5.43
C LEU A 54 4.06 3.80 -6.64
N GLU A 55 4.57 4.55 -7.63
CA GLU A 55 3.81 4.85 -8.85
C GLU A 55 3.59 3.60 -9.70
N LYS A 56 4.56 2.69 -9.73
CA LYS A 56 4.42 1.39 -10.39
C LYS A 56 3.34 0.54 -9.74
N ALA A 57 3.29 0.46 -8.41
CA ALA A 57 2.25 -0.28 -7.69
C ALA A 57 0.83 0.26 -7.98
N LYS A 58 0.67 1.58 -8.11
CA LYS A 58 -0.61 2.21 -8.47
C LYS A 58 -1.08 1.81 -9.87
N LEU A 59 -0.16 1.80 -10.84
CA LEU A 59 -0.48 1.46 -12.23
C LEU A 59 -0.62 -0.05 -12.46
N HIS A 60 0.16 -0.84 -11.72
CA HIS A 60 0.19 -2.29 -11.82
C HIS A 60 -0.93 -2.91 -10.97
N ASN A 61 -2.17 -2.54 -11.30
CA ASN A 61 -3.38 -3.10 -10.73
C ASN A 61 -3.65 -4.49 -11.32
N ILE A 62 -2.74 -5.43 -11.10
CA ILE A 62 -2.98 -6.84 -11.45
C ILE A 62 -4.02 -7.39 -10.48
N MET A 63 -5.09 -7.99 -11.03
CA MET A 63 -6.04 -8.79 -10.27
C MET A 63 -5.38 -10.11 -9.85
N THR A 64 -4.61 -10.07 -8.76
CA THR A 64 -4.07 -11.27 -8.13
C THR A 64 -5.17 -12.01 -7.39
N VAL A 65 -5.01 -13.33 -7.19
CA VAL A 65 -5.94 -14.13 -6.39
C VAL A 65 -6.11 -13.55 -4.98
N ALA A 66 -5.03 -13.08 -4.35
CA ALA A 66 -5.09 -12.42 -3.05
C ALA A 66 -5.95 -11.15 -3.07
N LYS A 67 -5.83 -10.33 -4.12
CA LYS A 67 -6.62 -9.11 -4.29
C LYS A 67 -8.11 -9.42 -4.52
N LEU A 68 -8.39 -10.43 -5.33
CA LEU A 68 -9.75 -10.94 -5.53
C LEU A 68 -10.34 -11.50 -4.25
N TRP A 69 -9.54 -12.21 -3.45
CA TRP A 69 -9.93 -12.73 -2.14
C TRP A 69 -10.30 -11.61 -1.16
N HIS A 70 -9.48 -10.57 -1.05
CA HIS A 70 -9.83 -9.43 -0.20
C HIS A 70 -11.10 -8.71 -0.69
N MET A 71 -11.23 -8.47 -2.00
CA MET A 71 -12.46 -7.91 -2.58
C MET A 71 -13.69 -8.77 -2.32
N PHE A 72 -13.54 -10.09 -2.32
CA PHE A 72 -14.62 -11.03 -2.01
C PHE A 72 -15.02 -10.97 -0.52
N MET A 73 -14.04 -10.94 0.39
CA MET A 73 -14.30 -10.81 1.84
C MET A 73 -14.97 -9.48 2.19
N ASP A 74 -14.66 -8.41 1.48
CA ASP A 74 -15.27 -7.09 1.65
C ASP A 74 -16.68 -7.00 1.00
N SER A 75 -17.12 -8.02 0.27
CA SER A 75 -18.42 -8.03 -0.40
C SER A 75 -19.56 -8.13 0.60
N PRO A 76 -20.65 -7.35 0.45
CA PRO A 76 -21.80 -7.41 1.37
C PRO A 76 -22.43 -8.81 1.42
N ALA A 77 -22.41 -9.55 0.31
CA ALA A 77 -22.91 -10.93 0.27
C ALA A 77 -22.13 -11.89 1.18
N PHE A 78 -20.84 -11.64 1.42
CA PHE A 78 -20.05 -12.42 2.35
C PHE A 78 -20.25 -11.93 3.80
N THR A 79 -20.27 -10.61 4.01
CA THR A 79 -20.48 -10.00 5.33
C THR A 79 -21.83 -10.35 5.93
N GLU A 80 -22.90 -10.43 5.13
CA GLU A 80 -24.24 -10.82 5.56
C GLU A 80 -24.33 -12.30 6.00
N LEU A 81 -23.49 -13.16 5.44
CA LEU A 81 -23.43 -14.59 5.75
C LEU A 81 -22.44 -14.91 6.87
N ALA A 82 -21.55 -13.99 7.20
CA ALA A 82 -20.58 -14.17 8.26
C ALA A 82 -21.35 -14.29 9.59
N PRO A 83 -21.22 -15.41 10.32
CA PRO A 83 -21.83 -15.51 11.65
C PRO A 83 -21.21 -14.40 12.51
N GLU A 84 -22.05 -13.50 13.01
CA GLU A 84 -21.65 -12.47 13.96
C GLU A 84 -20.67 -13.07 14.97
N PRO A 85 -19.44 -12.54 15.12
CA PRO A 85 -18.49 -13.10 16.04
C PRO A 85 -19.14 -13.04 17.42
N LYS A 86 -19.52 -14.22 17.93
CA LYS A 86 -20.03 -14.35 19.29
C LYS A 86 -18.94 -13.79 20.19
N ARG A 87 -19.11 -12.54 20.62
CA ARG A 87 -18.32 -11.93 21.68
C ARG A 87 -18.41 -12.92 22.83
N LEU A 88 -17.29 -13.59 23.14
CA LEU A 88 -17.17 -14.38 24.35
C LEU A 88 -17.31 -13.38 25.50
N SER A 89 -18.55 -13.16 25.94
CA SER A 89 -18.83 -12.48 27.20
C SER A 89 -18.23 -13.36 28.27
N THR A 90 -17.09 -12.94 28.82
CA THR A 90 -16.55 -13.48 30.06
C THR A 90 -17.53 -13.11 31.17
N THR A 91 -18.58 -13.93 31.33
CA THR A 91 -19.45 -13.90 32.49
C THR A 91 -18.62 -14.37 33.68
N SER A 92 -18.03 -13.43 34.40
CA SER A 92 -17.54 -13.66 35.76
C SER A 92 -18.73 -13.44 36.70
N GLU A 93 -19.55 -14.46 36.87
CA GLU A 93 -20.55 -14.52 37.93
C GLU A 93 -20.06 -15.45 39.05
N GLY A 94 -19.96 -14.87 40.24
CA GLY A 94 -20.10 -15.56 41.53
C GLY A 94 -18.82 -15.72 42.34
N VAL A 95 -18.70 -15.02 43.48
CA VAL A 95 -18.97 -15.59 44.83
C VAL A 95 -18.55 -14.62 45.96
N ALA A 96 -19.42 -14.54 46.97
CA ALA A 96 -19.24 -14.16 48.38
C ALA A 96 -19.42 -12.70 48.83
N ASP A 97 -20.64 -12.44 49.33
CA ASP A 97 -20.93 -12.18 50.75
C ASP A 97 -20.21 -11.06 51.50
N GLY A 98 -21.01 -10.05 51.85
CA GLY A 98 -21.14 -9.67 53.26
C GLY A 98 -20.38 -8.43 53.75
N ILE A 99 -21.14 -7.65 54.52
CA ILE A 99 -20.72 -6.72 55.59
C ILE A 99 -20.52 -5.24 55.20
N ARG A 100 -21.39 -4.41 55.81
CA ARG A 100 -21.25 -3.05 56.40
C ARG A 100 -22.19 -2.03 55.75
N LYS A 101 -22.93 -1.17 56.46
CA LYS A 101 -23.26 -0.93 57.87
C LYS A 101 -24.49 -0.01 57.85
N SER A 102 -25.48 -0.26 58.70
CA SER A 102 -26.47 0.74 59.10
C SER A 102 -25.77 1.79 59.98
N ALA A 103 -26.02 3.07 59.72
CA ALA A 103 -25.68 4.17 60.61
C ALA A 103 -26.97 4.94 60.93
N CYS A 104 -27.13 5.21 62.23
CA CYS A 104 -28.11 6.11 62.82
C CYS A 104 -27.96 7.55 62.29
#